data_AF-A0AAW6KJN0-F1
#
_entry.id   AF-A0AAW6KJN0-F1
#
_cell.length_a   1.000
_cell.length_b   1.000
_cell.length_c   1.000
_cell.angle_alpha   90.00
_cell.angle_beta   90.00
_cell.angle_gamma   90.00
#
_symmetry.space_group_name_H-M   'P 1'
#
loop_
_entity.id
_entity.type
_entity.pdbx_description
1 polymer ?
#
loop_
_entity_poly.entity_id
_entity_poly.type
_entity_poly.pdbx_seq_one_letter_code
_entity_poly.pdbx_strand_id
1 'polypeptide(L)'
;MRKSFFSKILFLLIATLLMWLKTYVVYKTSFNIKIENFMQEFILFINPLSFLLFIFGIGLFFKEKNRNRFIIGASIVLTFVLLANMIFYRFYNDFLTIPVLFQTNNMGDLGSSINSLFMPTDLLLVVDIAILIWLYKRQPAKTGGKATRKERAAYYLFVAAVFFFNLGISETERPQLLTRSFDREVLVKNISLYNFHIYDGLIQSKQSAQRALADSNSLTEIENYVNANRTDTN
;
A
#
# COMPACT_ATOMS: atom_id res chain seq x y z
N MET A 1 34.39 -9.10 -16.43
CA MET A 1 34.02 -7.75 -15.95
C MET A 1 32.94 -7.86 -14.89
N ARG A 2 33.17 -7.33 -13.69
CA ARG A 2 32.19 -7.33 -12.59
C ARG A 2 31.05 -6.39 -13.00
N LYS A 3 29.86 -6.93 -13.26
CA LYS A 3 28.69 -6.11 -13.61
C LYS A 3 28.45 -5.05 -12.52
N SER A 4 28.33 -3.79 -12.94
CA SER A 4 28.02 -2.66 -12.04
C SER A 4 26.72 -2.91 -11.28
N PHE A 5 26.66 -2.46 -10.02
CA PHE A 5 25.46 -2.52 -9.19
C PHE A 5 24.22 -1.95 -9.92
N PHE A 6 24.42 -0.93 -10.75
CA PHE A 6 23.38 -0.33 -11.59
C PHE A 6 22.64 -1.36 -12.46
N SER A 7 23.38 -2.28 -13.10
CA SER A 7 22.78 -3.33 -13.93
C SER A 7 21.91 -4.32 -13.13
N LYS A 8 22.16 -4.47 -11.81
CA LYS A 8 21.37 -5.32 -10.93
C LYS A 8 20.07 -4.64 -10.51
N ILE A 9 20.06 -3.32 -10.38
CA ILE A 9 18.88 -2.56 -9.95
C ILE A 9 18.07 -1.99 -11.11
N LEU A 10 18.59 -1.96 -12.35
CA LEU A 10 17.92 -1.33 -13.48
C LEU A 10 16.48 -1.84 -13.70
N PHE A 11 16.27 -3.16 -13.70
CA PHE A 11 14.92 -3.73 -13.85
C PHE A 11 13.97 -3.28 -12.72
N LEU A 12 14.50 -3.21 -11.49
CA LEU A 12 13.76 -2.69 -10.34
C LEU A 12 13.41 -1.22 -10.55
N LEU A 13 14.37 -0.38 -10.94
CA LEU A 13 14.14 1.05 -11.13
C LEU A 13 13.13 1.33 -12.24
N ILE A 14 13.14 0.56 -13.32
CA ILE A 14 12.13 0.63 -14.39
C ILE A 14 10.75 0.27 -13.84
N ALA A 15 10.63 -0.83 -13.09
CA ALA A 15 9.36 -1.21 -12.46
C ALA A 15 8.86 -0.17 -11.46
N THR A 16 9.75 0.40 -10.64
CA THR A 16 9.44 1.52 -9.74
C THR A 16 8.92 2.72 -10.52
N LEU A 17 9.62 3.14 -11.58
CA LEU A 17 9.22 4.30 -12.39
C LEU A 17 7.84 4.11 -13.04
N LEU A 18 7.61 2.94 -13.66
CA LEU A 18 6.34 2.61 -14.28
C LEU A 18 5.19 2.62 -13.27
N MET A 19 5.37 1.96 -12.11
CA MET A 19 4.35 1.90 -11.08
C MET A 19 4.11 3.26 -10.43
N TRP A 20 5.17 4.06 -10.26
CA TRP A 20 5.12 5.39 -9.67
C TRP A 20 4.33 6.36 -10.55
N LEU A 21 4.68 6.47 -11.83
CA LEU A 21 3.98 7.34 -12.77
C LEU A 21 2.52 6.90 -12.94
N LYS A 22 2.26 5.59 -13.04
CA LYS A 22 0.90 5.06 -13.08
C LYS A 22 0.09 5.48 -11.84
N THR A 23 0.66 5.32 -10.65
CA THR A 23 -0.02 5.68 -9.40
C THR A 23 -0.36 7.17 -9.38
N TYR A 24 0.58 8.02 -9.78
CA TYR A 24 0.34 9.46 -9.85
C TYR A 24 -0.72 9.84 -10.88
N VAL A 25 -0.70 9.22 -12.08
CA VAL A 25 -1.76 9.42 -13.07
C VAL A 25 -3.13 9.05 -12.50
N VAL A 26 -3.26 7.90 -11.83
CA VAL A 26 -4.52 7.49 -11.18
C VAL A 26 -4.93 8.47 -10.09
N TYR A 27 -4.00 8.97 -9.27
CA TYR A 27 -4.30 10.01 -8.28
C TYR A 27 -4.92 11.26 -8.90
N LYS A 28 -4.44 11.68 -10.08
CA LYS A 28 -4.92 12.90 -10.74
C LYS A 28 -6.19 12.71 -11.55
N THR A 29 -6.43 11.53 -12.10
CA THR A 29 -7.55 11.30 -13.03
C THR A 29 -8.73 10.59 -12.40
N SER A 30 -8.50 9.77 -11.37
CA SER A 30 -9.51 8.85 -10.85
C SER A 30 -9.91 9.13 -9.40
N PHE A 31 -9.10 9.88 -8.66
CA PHE A 31 -9.42 10.29 -7.30
C PHE A 31 -9.64 11.79 -7.23
N ASN A 32 -10.65 12.22 -6.47
CA ASN A 32 -10.96 13.63 -6.28
C ASN A 32 -10.21 14.19 -5.05
N ILE A 33 -8.89 14.00 -5.02
CA ILE A 33 -8.03 14.45 -3.90
C ILE A 33 -7.91 15.97 -3.95
N LYS A 34 -8.29 16.64 -2.86
CA LYS A 34 -8.19 18.10 -2.76
C LYS A 34 -6.74 18.50 -2.53
N ILE A 35 -6.22 19.34 -3.43
CA ILE A 35 -4.86 19.86 -3.39
C ILE A 35 -4.94 21.38 -3.29
N GLU A 36 -4.41 21.92 -2.19
CA GLU A 36 -4.56 23.34 -1.85
C GLU A 36 -3.35 24.17 -2.26
N ASN A 37 -2.17 23.55 -2.33
CA ASN A 37 -0.91 24.24 -2.58
C ASN A 37 0.10 23.34 -3.30
N PHE A 38 1.21 23.93 -3.75
CA PHE A 38 2.28 23.20 -4.44
C PHE A 38 2.94 22.13 -3.56
N MET A 39 3.06 22.36 -2.25
CA MET A 39 3.68 21.37 -1.35
C MET A 39 2.85 20.10 -1.27
N GLN A 40 1.52 20.21 -1.20
CA GLN A 40 0.61 19.05 -1.21
C GLN A 40 0.69 18.27 -2.53
N GLU A 41 0.83 18.96 -3.67
CA GLU A 41 1.06 18.30 -4.97
C GLU A 41 2.40 17.57 -4.97
N PHE A 42 3.47 18.21 -4.46
CA PHE A 42 4.80 17.61 -4.38
C PHE A 42 4.83 16.38 -3.47
N ILE A 43 4.15 16.44 -2.32
CA ILE A 43 3.97 15.31 -1.41
C ILE A 43 3.23 14.18 -2.12
N LEU A 44 2.09 14.48 -2.74
CA LEU A 44 1.28 13.48 -3.46
C LEU A 44 2.10 12.78 -4.56
N PHE A 45 2.92 13.55 -5.27
CA PHE A 45 3.81 13.04 -6.31
C PHE A 45 4.86 12.09 -5.73
N ILE A 46 5.56 12.45 -4.65
CA ILE A 46 6.67 11.64 -4.12
C ILE A 46 6.21 10.48 -3.20
N ASN A 47 5.02 10.55 -2.62
CA ASN A 47 4.58 9.62 -1.57
C ASN A 47 4.63 8.13 -1.91
N PRO A 48 4.41 7.65 -3.15
CA PRO A 48 4.44 6.20 -3.42
C PRO A 48 5.88 5.67 -3.44
N LEU A 49 6.87 6.54 -3.65
CA LEU A 49 8.21 6.16 -4.07
C LEU A 49 8.93 5.31 -3.02
N SER A 50 8.83 5.70 -1.73
CA SER A 50 9.45 4.97 -0.62
C SER A 50 8.93 3.54 -0.51
N PHE A 51 7.60 3.37 -0.58
CA PHE A 51 6.95 2.07 -0.54
C PHE A 51 7.31 1.21 -1.76
N LEU A 52 7.27 1.78 -2.97
CA LEU A 52 7.57 1.07 -4.22
C LEU A 52 9.03 0.60 -4.27
N LEU A 53 9.96 1.43 -3.81
CA LEU A 53 11.37 1.04 -3.69
C LEU A 53 11.53 -0.07 -2.64
N PHE A 54 10.90 0.07 -1.47
CA PHE A 54 10.96 -0.97 -0.43
C PHE A 54 10.47 -2.33 -0.94
N ILE A 55 9.27 -2.37 -1.52
CA ILE A 55 8.63 -3.64 -1.93
C ILE A 55 9.37 -4.30 -3.09
N PHE A 56 9.76 -3.56 -4.14
CA PHE A 56 10.55 -4.13 -5.23
C PHE A 56 12.00 -4.45 -4.80
N GLY A 57 12.51 -3.72 -3.80
CA GLY A 57 13.79 -3.93 -3.14
C GLY A 57 13.96 -5.31 -2.52
N ILE A 58 12.87 -5.97 -2.11
CA ILE A 58 12.88 -7.37 -1.65
C ILE A 58 13.45 -8.29 -2.74
N GLY A 59 13.26 -7.94 -4.00
CA GLY A 59 13.84 -8.64 -5.15
C GLY A 59 15.36 -8.77 -5.08
N LEU A 60 16.08 -7.83 -4.44
CA LEU A 60 17.54 -7.84 -4.35
C LEU A 60 18.11 -8.98 -3.49
N PHE A 61 17.27 -9.67 -2.71
CA PHE A 61 17.64 -10.86 -1.96
C PHE A 61 17.66 -12.14 -2.82
N PHE A 62 17.03 -12.09 -4.00
CA PHE A 62 16.94 -13.22 -4.93
C PHE A 62 18.03 -13.18 -6.00
N LYS A 63 18.25 -14.34 -6.66
CA LYS A 63 19.04 -14.39 -7.90
C LYS A 63 18.27 -13.68 -9.02
N GLU A 64 18.96 -13.13 -10.01
CA GLU A 64 18.41 -12.31 -11.10
C GLU A 64 17.08 -12.83 -11.70
N LYS A 65 17.01 -14.12 -12.07
CA LYS A 65 15.79 -14.72 -12.63
C LYS A 65 14.60 -14.65 -11.66
N ASN A 66 14.82 -14.94 -10.39
CA ASN A 66 13.77 -14.93 -9.37
C ASN A 66 13.45 -13.51 -8.90
N ARG A 67 14.44 -12.61 -8.92
CA ARG A 67 14.25 -11.18 -8.65
C ARG A 67 13.24 -10.57 -9.62
N ASN A 68 13.46 -10.72 -10.92
CA ASN A 68 12.61 -10.06 -11.91
C ASN A 68 11.21 -10.67 -11.94
N ARG A 69 11.08 -11.99 -11.72
CA ARG A 69 9.78 -12.66 -11.49
C ARG A 69 9.05 -12.12 -10.27
N PHE A 70 9.76 -11.97 -9.15
CA PHE A 70 9.21 -11.37 -7.94
C PHE A 70 8.72 -9.94 -8.19
N ILE A 71 9.53 -9.11 -8.86
CA ILE A 71 9.16 -7.73 -9.17
C ILE A 71 7.91 -7.69 -10.06
N ILE A 72 7.83 -8.52 -11.10
CA ILE A 72 6.62 -8.62 -11.95
C ILE A 72 5.40 -9.04 -11.11
N GLY A 73 5.55 -10.06 -10.25
CA GLY A 73 4.49 -10.51 -9.36
C GLY A 73 4.01 -9.41 -8.41
N ALA A 74 4.96 -8.68 -7.80
CA ALA A 74 4.66 -7.53 -6.95
C ALA A 74 3.94 -6.42 -7.75
N SER A 75 4.38 -6.11 -8.97
CA SER A 75 3.70 -5.12 -9.85
C SER A 75 2.25 -5.52 -10.15
N ILE A 76 1.98 -6.81 -10.37
CA ILE A 76 0.61 -7.33 -10.55
C ILE A 76 -0.24 -7.08 -9.31
N VAL A 77 0.27 -7.46 -8.12
CA VAL A 77 -0.45 -7.28 -6.85
C VAL A 77 -0.72 -5.80 -6.58
N LEU A 78 0.27 -4.93 -6.75
CA LEU A 78 0.10 -3.49 -6.52
C LEU A 78 -0.83 -2.84 -7.53
N THR A 79 -0.80 -3.30 -8.79
CA THR A 79 -1.75 -2.85 -9.82
C THR A 79 -3.17 -3.29 -9.48
N PHE A 80 -3.35 -4.50 -8.96
CA PHE A 80 -4.64 -4.96 -8.46
C PHE A 80 -5.15 -4.10 -7.29
N VAL A 81 -4.29 -3.78 -6.31
CA VAL A 81 -4.65 -2.88 -5.19
C VAL A 81 -5.05 -1.50 -5.71
N LEU A 82 -4.28 -0.92 -6.64
CA LEU A 82 -4.58 0.38 -7.23
C LEU A 82 -5.91 0.36 -8.01
N LEU A 83 -6.13 -0.67 -8.82
CA LEU A 83 -7.35 -0.89 -9.59
C LEU A 83 -8.57 -1.06 -8.69
N ALA A 84 -8.47 -1.87 -7.64
CA ALA A 84 -9.55 -2.08 -6.68
C ALA A 84 -9.96 -0.78 -6.00
N ASN A 85 -8.99 0.04 -5.58
CA ASN A 85 -9.28 1.35 -5.01
C ASN A 85 -9.87 2.31 -6.03
N MET A 86 -9.37 2.30 -7.27
CA MET A 86 -9.91 3.14 -8.34
C MET A 86 -11.40 2.85 -8.61
N ILE A 87 -11.77 1.57 -8.75
CA ILE A 87 -13.16 1.19 -9.01
C ILE A 87 -14.03 1.47 -7.78
N PHE A 88 -13.54 1.14 -6.58
CA PHE A 88 -14.25 1.43 -5.33
C PHE A 88 -14.51 2.93 -5.16
N TYR A 89 -13.51 3.77 -5.42
CA TYR A 89 -13.62 5.21 -5.31
C TYR A 89 -14.62 5.81 -6.30
N ARG A 90 -14.76 5.26 -7.52
CA ARG A 90 -15.80 5.72 -8.47
C ARG A 90 -17.21 5.62 -7.93
N PHE A 91 -17.48 4.62 -7.07
CA PHE A 91 -18.80 4.43 -6.48
C PHE A 91 -18.97 5.17 -5.15
N TYR A 92 -17.99 5.03 -4.25
CA TYR A 92 -18.11 5.51 -2.86
C TYR A 92 -17.50 6.90 -2.64
N ASN A 93 -16.72 7.41 -3.60
CA ASN A 93 -15.92 8.62 -3.45
C ASN A 93 -15.01 8.59 -2.21
N ASP A 94 -14.57 7.39 -1.83
CA ASP A 94 -13.69 7.12 -0.69
C ASP A 94 -12.78 5.92 -0.99
N PHE A 95 -11.71 5.78 -0.21
CA PHE A 95 -10.73 4.71 -0.38
C PHE A 95 -11.19 3.39 0.24
N LEU A 96 -10.83 2.29 -0.42
CA LEU A 96 -11.14 0.95 0.06
C LEU A 96 -10.37 0.68 1.37
N THR A 97 -11.03 0.08 2.34
CA THR A 97 -10.41 -0.28 3.63
C THR A 97 -10.41 -1.77 3.86
N ILE A 98 -9.50 -2.25 4.69
CA ILE A 98 -9.39 -3.63 5.12
C ILE A 98 -10.68 -4.12 5.79
N PRO A 99 -11.35 -3.38 6.69
CA PRO A 99 -12.63 -3.82 7.25
C PRO A 99 -13.72 -4.02 6.21
N VAL A 100 -13.76 -3.22 5.15
CA VAL A 100 -14.76 -3.39 4.06
C VAL A 100 -14.52 -4.68 3.29
N LEU A 101 -13.25 -5.08 3.10
CA LEU A 101 -12.91 -6.35 2.44
C LEU A 101 -13.34 -7.60 3.24
N PHE A 102 -13.49 -7.49 4.55
CA PHE A 102 -13.90 -8.60 5.42
C PHE A 102 -15.39 -8.57 5.81
N GLN A 103 -16.16 -7.59 5.35
CA GLN A 103 -17.59 -7.48 5.63
C GLN A 103 -18.42 -8.32 4.65
N THR A 104 -18.44 -9.64 4.84
CA THR A 104 -19.12 -10.59 3.94
C THR A 104 -20.62 -10.38 3.80
N ASN A 105 -21.30 -9.87 4.83
CA ASN A 105 -22.77 -9.80 4.88
C ASN A 105 -23.39 -8.81 3.89
N ASN A 106 -22.65 -7.79 3.45
CA ASN A 106 -23.13 -6.80 2.48
C ASN A 106 -22.39 -6.89 1.13
N MET A 107 -21.35 -7.72 1.01
CA MET A 107 -20.47 -7.75 -0.16
C MET A 107 -21.13 -8.25 -1.46
N GLY A 108 -22.24 -9.00 -1.40
CA GLY A 108 -22.95 -9.47 -2.60
C GLY A 108 -23.54 -8.31 -3.42
N ASP A 109 -24.27 -7.42 -2.75
CA ASP A 109 -24.92 -6.27 -3.38
C ASP A 109 -23.92 -5.16 -3.72
N LEU A 110 -22.91 -4.97 -2.87
CA LEU A 110 -21.80 -4.05 -3.15
C LEU A 110 -20.94 -4.53 -4.34
N GLY A 111 -20.57 -5.81 -4.36
CA GLY A 111 -19.65 -6.37 -5.35
C GLY A 111 -20.21 -6.39 -6.78
N SER A 112 -21.49 -6.69 -6.93
CA SER A 112 -22.17 -6.64 -8.25
C SER A 112 -22.22 -5.20 -8.80
N SER A 113 -22.53 -4.23 -7.95
CA SER A 113 -22.53 -2.80 -8.30
C SER A 113 -21.13 -2.30 -8.68
N ILE A 114 -20.10 -2.66 -7.91
CA ILE A 114 -18.70 -2.26 -8.17
C ILE A 114 -18.18 -2.85 -9.48
N ASN A 115 -18.46 -4.13 -9.76
CA ASN A 115 -18.01 -4.78 -10.99
C ASN A 115 -18.62 -4.14 -12.26
N SER A 116 -19.83 -3.58 -12.17
CA SER A 116 -20.46 -2.86 -13.29
C SER A 116 -19.75 -1.54 -13.67
N LEU A 117 -18.87 -1.02 -12.80
CA LEU A 117 -18.13 0.23 -13.03
C LEU A 117 -16.76 0.02 -13.70
N PHE A 118 -16.43 -1.22 -14.02
CA PHE A 118 -15.23 -1.53 -14.76
C PHE A 118 -15.32 -0.93 -16.16
N MET A 119 -14.37 -0.06 -16.50
CA MET A 119 -14.29 0.56 -17.81
C MET A 119 -13.20 -0.12 -18.63
N PRO A 120 -13.35 -0.28 -19.96
CA PRO A 120 -12.29 -0.83 -20.81
C PRO A 120 -10.96 -0.08 -20.71
N THR A 121 -11.00 1.23 -20.40
CA THR A 121 -9.83 2.07 -20.15
C THR A 121 -9.00 1.63 -18.95
N ASP A 122 -9.60 0.88 -18.01
CA ASP A 122 -8.91 0.38 -16.82
C ASP A 122 -7.84 -0.68 -17.18
N LEU A 123 -7.99 -1.33 -18.34
CA LEU A 123 -6.98 -2.25 -18.89
C LEU A 123 -5.67 -1.53 -19.22
N LEU A 124 -5.67 -0.20 -19.38
CA LEU A 124 -4.42 0.55 -19.55
C LEU A 124 -3.51 0.44 -18.31
N LEU A 125 -4.07 0.17 -17.13
CA LEU A 125 -3.30 -0.02 -15.90
C LEU A 125 -2.44 -1.29 -15.91
N VAL A 126 -2.66 -2.24 -16.83
CA VAL A 126 -1.84 -3.46 -16.92
C VAL A 126 -0.80 -3.43 -18.06
N VAL A 127 -0.76 -2.35 -18.86
CA VAL A 127 0.14 -2.24 -20.02
C VAL A 127 1.61 -2.26 -19.62
N ASP A 128 1.97 -1.59 -18.52
CA ASP A 128 3.33 -1.60 -17.98
C ASP A 128 3.78 -2.99 -17.53
N ILE A 129 2.87 -3.83 -17.03
CA ILE A 129 3.17 -5.23 -16.69
C ILE A 129 3.56 -5.99 -17.96
N ALA A 130 2.85 -5.76 -19.08
CA ALA A 130 3.23 -6.34 -20.36
C ALA A 130 4.62 -5.87 -20.82
N ILE A 131 4.95 -4.58 -20.62
CA ILE A 131 6.30 -4.03 -20.87
C ILE A 131 7.35 -4.73 -20.00
N LEU A 132 7.09 -4.91 -18.70
CA LEU A 132 8.02 -5.61 -17.79
C LEU A 132 8.23 -7.07 -18.20
N ILE A 133 7.18 -7.78 -18.60
CA ILE A 133 7.26 -9.16 -19.10
C ILE A 133 8.09 -9.21 -20.39
N TRP A 134 7.86 -8.28 -21.32
CA TRP A 134 8.63 -8.17 -22.56
C TRP A 134 10.11 -7.92 -22.30
N LEU A 135 10.43 -6.97 -21.40
CA LEU A 135 11.81 -6.70 -20.97
C LEU A 135 12.46 -7.94 -20.33
N TYR A 136 11.72 -8.64 -19.46
CA TYR A 136 12.20 -9.87 -18.82
C TYR A 136 12.51 -10.98 -19.84
N LYS A 137 11.68 -11.14 -20.89
CA LYS A 137 11.92 -12.15 -21.95
C LYS A 137 13.13 -11.81 -22.83
N ARG A 138 13.46 -10.52 -23.01
CA ARG A 138 14.62 -10.07 -23.80
C ARG A 138 15.94 -10.01 -23.02
N GLN A 139 15.90 -10.22 -21.70
CA GLN A 139 17.12 -10.23 -20.91
C GLN A 139 17.97 -11.47 -21.24
N PRO A 140 19.27 -11.30 -21.55
CA PRO A 140 20.15 -12.42 -21.83
C PRO A 140 20.20 -13.37 -20.64
N ALA A 141 20.09 -14.67 -20.93
CA ALA A 141 20.10 -15.71 -19.92
C ALA A 141 21.48 -15.71 -19.21
N LYS A 142 21.47 -15.33 -17.93
CA LYS A 142 22.61 -15.23 -17.00
C LYS A 142 23.46 -13.98 -17.19
N THR A 143 23.66 -13.21 -16.12
CA THR A 143 24.98 -12.57 -15.84
C THR A 143 25.06 -11.85 -14.49
N GLY A 144 23.98 -11.68 -13.73
CA GLY A 144 23.99 -11.02 -12.42
C GLY A 144 23.93 -11.98 -11.23
N GLY A 145 24.99 -12.03 -10.43
CA GLY A 145 24.93 -12.61 -9.08
C GLY A 145 23.99 -11.83 -8.15
N LYS A 146 23.70 -12.39 -6.97
CA LYS A 146 22.91 -11.68 -5.93
C LYS A 146 23.57 -10.34 -5.57
N ALA A 147 22.75 -9.37 -5.15
CA ALA A 147 23.29 -8.15 -4.58
C ALA A 147 24.09 -8.48 -3.31
N THR A 148 25.27 -7.87 -3.17
CA THR A 148 26.13 -8.04 -2.00
C THR A 148 25.47 -7.42 -0.76
N ARG A 149 25.98 -7.73 0.44
CA ARG A 149 25.50 -7.12 1.68
C ARG A 149 25.67 -5.58 1.67
N LYS A 150 26.82 -5.08 1.19
CA LYS A 150 27.09 -3.64 1.10
C LYS A 150 26.16 -2.93 0.10
N GLU A 151 25.94 -3.53 -1.06
CA GLU A 151 25.00 -3.02 -2.08
C GLU A 151 23.56 -2.92 -1.54
N ARG A 152 23.09 -3.97 -0.85
CA ARG A 152 21.76 -3.96 -0.23
C ARG A 152 21.66 -2.93 0.91
N ALA A 153 22.70 -2.82 1.75
CA ALA A 153 22.72 -1.83 2.82
C ALA A 153 22.63 -0.40 2.27
N ALA A 154 23.44 -0.07 1.25
CA ALA A 154 23.38 1.24 0.59
C ALA A 154 22.00 1.52 -0.04
N TYR A 155 21.41 0.51 -0.69
CA TYR A 155 20.06 0.61 -1.24
C TYR A 155 19.01 0.92 -0.17
N TYR A 156 18.98 0.15 0.92
CA TYR A 156 17.97 0.35 1.97
C TYR A 156 18.21 1.62 2.80
N LEU A 157 19.45 2.10 2.91
CA LEU A 157 19.74 3.43 3.46
C LEU A 157 19.10 4.53 2.60
N PHE A 158 19.20 4.42 1.27
CA PHE A 158 18.53 5.34 0.36
C PHE A 158 17.01 5.25 0.47
N VAL A 159 16.44 4.05 0.54
CA VAL A 159 14.99 3.86 0.75
C VAL A 159 14.52 4.50 2.04
N ALA A 160 15.27 4.32 3.14
CA ALA A 160 14.97 4.95 4.42
C ALA A 160 15.06 6.48 4.34
N ALA A 161 16.06 7.03 3.65
CA ALA A 161 16.18 8.47 3.44
C ALA A 161 14.97 9.04 2.68
N VAL A 162 14.54 8.39 1.59
CA VAL A 162 13.34 8.79 0.83
C VAL A 162 12.07 8.69 1.70
N PHE A 163 11.94 7.63 2.50
CA PHE A 163 10.83 7.45 3.42
C PHE A 163 10.76 8.58 4.46
N PHE A 164 11.86 8.83 5.19
CA PHE A 164 11.89 9.88 6.22
C PHE A 164 11.78 11.27 5.63
N PHE A 165 12.31 11.50 4.43
CA PHE A 165 12.12 12.76 3.72
C PHE A 165 10.63 13.00 3.43
N ASN A 166 9.94 12.04 2.79
CA ASN A 166 8.52 12.14 2.50
C ASN A 166 7.66 12.27 3.78
N LEU A 167 7.98 11.49 4.82
CA LEU A 167 7.26 11.56 6.10
C LEU A 167 7.49 12.92 6.80
N GLY A 168 8.72 13.43 6.79
CA GLY A 168 9.06 14.70 7.43
C GLY A 168 8.35 15.90 6.79
N ILE A 169 8.30 15.96 5.45
CA ILE A 169 7.54 17.01 4.76
C ILE A 169 6.03 16.85 4.98
N SER A 170 5.53 15.61 5.04
CA SER A 170 4.11 15.34 5.29
C SER A 170 3.66 15.71 6.68
N GLU A 171 4.48 15.43 7.71
CA GLU A 171 4.22 15.82 9.09
C GLU A 171 4.29 17.34 9.26
N THR A 172 5.13 18.02 8.48
CA THR A 172 5.22 19.49 8.47
C THR A 172 3.95 20.11 7.85
N GLU A 173 3.46 19.56 6.74
CA GLU A 173 2.23 20.04 6.09
C GLU A 173 0.96 19.66 6.86
N ARG A 174 0.94 18.50 7.51
CA ARG A 174 -0.19 18.00 8.31
C ARG A 174 0.32 17.47 9.65
N PRO A 175 0.43 18.33 10.67
CA PRO A 175 0.88 17.92 11.99
C PRO A 175 0.00 16.83 12.59
N GLN A 176 0.63 15.90 13.31
CA GLN A 176 0.02 14.77 14.00
C GLN A 176 -0.58 13.74 13.04
N LEU A 177 -0.02 13.62 11.81
CA LEU A 177 -0.57 12.87 10.68
C LEU A 177 -0.93 11.41 11.03
N LEU A 178 -0.06 10.74 11.80
CA LEU A 178 -0.22 9.33 12.14
C LEU A 178 -0.83 9.08 13.52
N THR A 179 -0.99 10.13 14.33
CA THR A 179 -1.47 10.02 15.72
C THR A 179 -2.94 10.38 15.85
N ARG A 180 -3.46 11.27 14.98
CA ARG A 180 -4.89 11.56 14.90
C ARG A 180 -5.61 10.64 13.94
N SER A 181 -6.90 10.41 14.21
CA SER A 181 -7.80 9.75 13.26
C SER A 181 -8.18 10.77 12.19
N PHE A 182 -7.46 10.73 11.06
CA PHE A 182 -7.75 11.55 9.89
C PHE A 182 -8.62 10.82 8.88
N ASP A 183 -9.26 11.62 8.02
CA ASP A 183 -9.92 11.11 6.83
C ASP A 183 -8.92 10.39 5.92
N ARG A 184 -9.40 9.34 5.25
CA ARG A 184 -8.58 8.46 4.40
C ARG A 184 -7.89 9.23 3.28
N GLU A 185 -8.56 10.24 2.72
CA GLU A 185 -7.96 11.13 1.72
C GLU A 185 -6.70 11.83 2.25
N VAL A 186 -6.72 12.31 3.49
CA VAL A 186 -5.55 12.95 4.10
C VAL A 186 -4.40 11.95 4.24
N LEU A 187 -4.68 10.71 4.65
CA LEU A 187 -3.67 9.66 4.73
C LEU A 187 -3.11 9.32 3.34
N VAL A 188 -3.97 9.01 2.36
CA VAL A 188 -3.52 8.66 1.00
C VAL A 188 -2.72 9.79 0.36
N LYS A 189 -3.16 11.05 0.55
CA LYS A 189 -2.45 12.24 0.03
C LYS A 189 -1.03 12.36 0.60
N ASN A 190 -0.84 12.06 1.88
CA ASN A 190 0.43 12.31 2.55
C ASN A 190 1.38 11.09 2.55
N ILE A 191 0.85 9.88 2.80
CA ILE A 191 1.67 8.66 2.97
C ILE A 191 1.57 7.67 1.82
N SER A 192 0.77 7.92 0.79
CA SER A 192 0.40 7.01 -0.32
C SER A 192 -0.72 6.02 -0.01
N LEU A 193 -1.38 5.58 -1.09
CA LEU A 193 -2.39 4.54 -1.07
C LEU A 193 -1.88 3.24 -0.43
N TYR A 194 -0.64 2.85 -0.73
CA TYR A 194 -0.11 1.56 -0.26
C TYR A 194 0.21 1.57 1.23
N ASN A 195 0.82 2.64 1.74
CA ASN A 195 1.05 2.77 3.19
C ASN A 195 -0.26 2.97 3.93
N PHE A 196 -1.27 3.61 3.32
CA PHE A 196 -2.61 3.71 3.89
C PHE A 196 -3.22 2.32 4.17
N HIS A 197 -3.13 1.36 3.25
CA HIS A 197 -3.62 -0.01 3.50
C HIS A 197 -2.89 -0.71 4.66
N ILE A 198 -1.58 -0.46 4.82
CA ILE A 198 -0.83 -0.95 5.99
C ILE A 198 -1.33 -0.29 7.27
N TYR A 199 -1.47 1.04 7.25
CA TYR A 199 -1.97 1.81 8.39
C TYR A 199 -3.36 1.34 8.82
N ASP A 200 -4.28 1.22 7.87
CA ASP A 200 -5.65 0.76 8.10
C ASP A 200 -5.69 -0.66 8.67
N GLY A 201 -4.88 -1.58 8.14
CA GLY A 201 -4.74 -2.93 8.69
C GLY A 201 -4.21 -2.97 10.13
N LEU A 202 -3.25 -2.11 10.47
CA LEU A 202 -2.73 -2.00 11.84
C LEU A 202 -3.76 -1.43 12.82
N ILE A 203 -4.48 -0.37 12.41
CA ILE A 203 -5.53 0.23 13.22
C ILE A 203 -6.68 -0.77 13.42
N GLN A 204 -7.11 -1.45 12.37
CA GLN A 204 -8.16 -2.48 12.46
C GLN A 204 -7.76 -3.62 13.40
N SER A 205 -6.51 -4.08 13.32
CA SER A 205 -5.98 -5.12 14.20
C SER A 205 -5.99 -4.66 15.67
N LYS A 206 -5.53 -3.43 15.94
CA LYS A 206 -5.56 -2.84 17.28
C LYS A 206 -6.98 -2.71 17.82
N GLN A 207 -7.91 -2.20 17.02
CA GLN A 207 -9.32 -2.05 17.42
C GLN A 207 -9.98 -3.41 17.69
N SER A 208 -9.70 -4.42 16.85
CA SER A 208 -10.22 -5.78 17.04
C SER A 208 -9.71 -6.39 18.35
N ALA A 209 -8.41 -6.23 18.66
CA ALA A 209 -7.83 -6.67 19.92
C ALA A 209 -8.43 -5.94 21.12
N GLN A 210 -8.63 -4.62 21.03
CA GLN A 210 -9.25 -3.84 22.11
C GLN A 210 -10.69 -4.27 22.40
N ARG A 211 -11.50 -4.54 21.36
CA ARG A 211 -12.87 -5.05 21.54
C ARG A 211 -12.87 -6.41 22.23
N ALA A 212 -12.04 -7.35 21.77
CA ALA A 212 -11.94 -8.66 22.38
C ALA A 212 -11.55 -8.62 23.88
N LEU A 213 -10.65 -7.71 24.26
CA LEU A 213 -10.25 -7.52 25.66
C LEU A 213 -11.33 -6.81 26.52
N ALA A 214 -12.10 -5.90 25.90
CA ALA A 214 -13.20 -5.22 26.58
C ALA A 214 -14.38 -6.17 26.85
N ASP A 215 -14.73 -7.00 25.87
CA ASP A 215 -15.79 -8.01 26.01
C ASP A 215 -15.45 -9.02 27.12
N SER A 216 -14.19 -9.46 27.23
CA SER A 216 -13.78 -10.36 28.33
C SER A 216 -13.86 -9.70 29.71
N ASN A 217 -13.42 -8.44 29.82
CA ASN A 217 -13.41 -7.74 31.11
C ASN A 217 -14.82 -7.37 31.56
N SER A 218 -15.65 -6.84 30.66
CA SER A 218 -17.02 -6.43 30.97
C SER A 218 -17.90 -7.62 31.38
N LEU A 219 -17.76 -8.79 30.74
CA LEU A 219 -18.47 -10.00 31.17
C LEU A 219 -18.06 -10.44 32.58
N THR A 220 -16.77 -10.38 32.90
CA THR A 220 -16.27 -10.71 34.23
C THR A 220 -16.77 -9.72 35.30
N GLU A 221 -16.82 -8.43 34.98
CA GLU A 221 -17.33 -7.40 35.88
C GLU A 221 -18.84 -7.54 36.12
N ILE A 222 -19.61 -7.81 35.07
CA ILE A 222 -21.05 -8.08 35.17
C ILE A 222 -21.30 -9.34 36.00
N GLU A 223 -20.56 -10.43 35.75
CA GLU A 223 -20.69 -11.67 36.51
C GLU A 223 -20.39 -11.46 38.00
N ASN A 224 -19.31 -10.75 38.32
CA ASN A 224 -18.96 -10.42 39.70
C ASN A 224 -20.00 -9.52 40.37
N TYR A 225 -20.52 -8.52 39.67
CA TYR A 225 -21.58 -7.66 40.18
C TYR A 225 -22.88 -8.45 40.45
N VAL A 226 -23.28 -9.32 39.53
CA VAL A 226 -24.47 -10.17 39.67
C VAL A 226 -24.31 -11.15 40.84
N ASN A 227 -23.13 -11.76 40.98
CA ASN A 227 -22.88 -12.69 42.09
C ASN A 227 -22.79 -11.98 43.45
N ALA A 228 -22.20 -10.79 43.51
CA ALA A 228 -22.08 -10.01 44.75
C ALA A 228 -23.43 -9.43 45.22
N ASN A 229 -24.34 -9.11 44.29
CA ASN A 229 -25.65 -8.54 44.58
C ASN A 229 -26.79 -9.55 44.43
N ARG A 230 -26.48 -10.84 44.31
CA ARG A 230 -27.48 -11.91 44.34
C ARG A 230 -28.02 -11.97 45.76
N THR A 231 -29.19 -11.38 45.99
CA THR A 231 -29.95 -11.61 47.21
C THR A 231 -30.60 -12.97 47.11
N ASP A 232 -30.18 -13.91 47.96
CA ASP A 232 -30.82 -15.20 48.11
C ASP A 232 -32.32 -14.98 48.34
N THR A 233 -33.12 -15.33 47.34
CA THR A 233 -34.58 -15.26 47.43
C THR A 233 -35.01 -16.48 48.22
N ASN A 234 -35.33 -16.28 49.51
CA ASN A 234 -36.01 -17.26 50.34
C ASN A 234 -37.38 -17.62 49.76
#